data_AF-A0A3B8LGS9-F1
#
_entry.id   AF-A0A3B8LGS9-F1
#
_cell.length_a   1.000
_cell.length_b   1.000
_cell.length_c   1.000
_cell.angle_alpha   90.00
_cell.angle_beta   90.00
_cell.angle_gamma   90.00
#
_symmetry.space_group_name_H-M   'P 1'
#
loop_
_entity.id
_entity.type
_entity.pdbx_description
1 polymer ?
#
loop_
_entity_poly.entity_id
_entity_poly.type
_entity_poly.pdbx_seq_one_letter_code
_entity_poly.pdbx_strand_id
1 'polypeptide(L)'
;MTTYNPESLDNNYNNDLDDSALTGLSQEKTIIIEQTTNTLLGTSDLSENAYFQVVDGGVMDISGTLNVYSPSHIVAPPNMQIKTGSGTLQFRSTGAGGIVHSGWWGSGISGIQQAIDAISNAGGGIVQLPAKEISIPASGTISLKSNITLRGMGGATILKSIGTRTGPILKIEDVTNAVVEDLCIDCTNDTATFGQVELTGSSHDITIQNCAFQNGYAGIWSRPDDSTIEKIMLFNNVLENFSYAIYLGSSNAQTLKESTALQIIGNFIRKTQGSGIFVYQSITDLLIQNNIIQNCGTYGIELSKSGTRVSIIGNEIAQNRKHGIFIEPNLATDSEDWEQAKEIEILANIIRENQEDGLRISRPNNTY
;
A
#
# COMPACT_ATOMS: atom_id res chain seq x y z
N MET A 1 1.84 12.93 -32.44
CA MET A 1 2.98 12.00 -32.58
C MET A 1 3.92 12.61 -33.58
N THR A 2 5.05 13.14 -33.13
CA THR A 2 6.20 13.38 -34.00
C THR A 2 6.78 12.02 -34.32
N THR A 3 6.64 11.57 -35.57
CA THR A 3 7.30 10.36 -36.08
C THR A 3 8.80 10.56 -35.93
N TYR A 4 9.46 9.64 -35.23
CA TYR A 4 10.91 9.63 -35.12
C TYR A 4 11.53 9.37 -36.50
N ASN A 5 12.59 10.10 -36.86
CA ASN A 5 13.28 9.89 -38.14
C ASN A 5 14.57 9.08 -37.93
N PRO A 6 14.57 7.77 -38.21
CA PRO A 6 15.71 6.89 -37.99
C PRO A 6 16.92 7.21 -38.89
N GLU A 7 16.74 7.97 -39.97
CA GLU A 7 17.87 8.37 -40.85
C GLU A 7 18.75 9.49 -40.26
N SER A 8 18.40 10.01 -39.07
CA SER A 8 19.21 11.00 -38.34
C SER A 8 20.11 10.41 -37.26
N LEU A 9 20.16 9.08 -37.16
CA LEU A 9 20.94 8.36 -36.18
C LEU A 9 22.43 8.36 -36.58
N ASP A 10 23.26 9.05 -35.80
CA ASP A 10 24.72 8.91 -35.90
C ASP A 10 25.18 7.53 -35.36
N ASN A 11 26.49 7.26 -35.41
CA ASN A 11 27.08 6.00 -34.94
C ASN A 11 26.85 5.71 -33.44
N ASN A 12 26.27 6.64 -32.66
CA ASN A 12 26.00 6.46 -31.23
C ASN A 12 24.69 5.72 -30.96
N TYR A 13 23.89 5.45 -32.01
CA TYR A 13 22.62 4.76 -31.90
C TYR A 13 22.72 3.35 -32.48
N ASN A 14 22.24 2.39 -31.69
CA ASN A 14 22.15 0.99 -32.10
C ASN A 14 20.72 0.50 -31.84
N ASN A 15 20.08 -0.07 -32.86
CA ASN A 15 18.80 -0.77 -32.73
C ASN A 15 18.99 -2.27 -32.46
N ASP A 16 20.23 -2.76 -32.51
CA ASP A 16 20.56 -4.14 -32.22
C ASP A 16 20.81 -4.33 -30.71
N LEU A 17 20.02 -5.22 -30.13
CA LEU A 17 20.06 -5.64 -28.73
C LEU A 17 20.80 -6.97 -28.56
N ASP A 18 21.75 -7.30 -29.44
CA ASP A 18 22.67 -8.41 -29.21
C ASP A 18 23.59 -8.14 -28.00
N ASP A 19 23.91 -9.19 -27.24
CA ASP A 19 24.70 -9.15 -26.00
C ASP A 19 26.10 -8.54 -26.22
N SER A 20 26.63 -8.72 -27.43
CA SER A 20 27.89 -8.11 -27.88
C SER A 20 27.85 -6.58 -27.94
N ALA A 21 26.67 -5.98 -28.11
CA ALA A 21 26.49 -4.53 -28.18
C ALA A 21 26.34 -3.86 -26.81
N LEU A 22 26.08 -4.64 -25.75
CA LEU A 22 25.76 -4.18 -24.41
C LEU A 22 26.97 -4.21 -23.45
N THR A 23 27.94 -5.08 -23.73
CA THR A 23 29.08 -5.34 -22.83
C THR A 23 30.30 -4.48 -23.17
N GLY A 24 31.03 -4.03 -22.14
CA GLY A 24 32.33 -3.37 -22.29
C GLY A 24 32.30 -1.91 -22.79
N LEU A 25 31.15 -1.22 -22.70
CA LEU A 25 31.03 0.19 -23.12
C LEU A 25 31.80 1.13 -22.17
N SER A 26 32.84 1.79 -22.71
CA SER A 26 33.68 2.77 -22.00
C SER A 26 33.21 4.22 -22.18
N GLN A 27 32.25 4.46 -23.07
CA GLN A 27 31.66 5.77 -23.35
C GLN A 27 30.15 5.68 -23.24
N GLU A 28 29.50 6.83 -22.99
CA GLU A 28 28.05 6.92 -22.98
C GLU A 28 27.47 6.47 -24.32
N LYS A 29 26.48 5.56 -24.28
CA LYS A 29 25.80 5.03 -25.46
C LYS A 29 24.30 4.97 -25.20
N THR A 30 23.52 5.47 -26.14
CA THR A 30 22.06 5.37 -26.11
C THR A 30 21.60 4.33 -27.13
N ILE A 31 20.94 3.29 -26.64
CA ILE A 31 20.35 2.24 -27.46
C ILE A 31 18.89 2.60 -27.68
N ILE A 32 18.51 2.67 -28.95
CA ILE A 32 17.13 2.96 -29.32
C ILE A 32 16.41 1.65 -29.56
N ILE A 33 15.24 1.51 -28.95
CA ILE A 33 14.40 0.33 -29.12
C ILE A 33 13.17 0.77 -29.88
N GLU A 34 13.08 0.34 -31.14
CA GLU A 34 11.95 0.56 -32.06
C GLU A 34 11.10 -0.73 -32.19
N GLN A 35 9.99 -0.69 -32.93
CA GLN A 35 8.93 -1.71 -33.11
C GLN A 35 9.35 -3.15 -33.45
N THR A 36 10.64 -3.45 -33.61
CA THR A 36 11.14 -4.82 -33.76
C THR A 36 11.30 -5.49 -32.40
N THR A 37 10.76 -6.70 -32.25
CA THR A 37 11.03 -7.53 -31.08
C THR A 37 12.50 -7.89 -31.05
N ASN A 38 13.22 -7.30 -30.09
CA ASN A 38 14.61 -7.59 -29.84
C ASN A 38 14.68 -8.62 -28.71
N THR A 39 15.11 -9.85 -29.02
CA THR A 39 15.13 -10.95 -28.06
C THR A 39 16.48 -11.07 -27.37
N LEU A 40 16.47 -10.94 -26.03
CA LEU A 40 17.62 -11.19 -25.16
C LEU A 40 17.51 -12.59 -24.56
N LEU A 41 18.34 -13.52 -25.03
CA LEU A 41 18.30 -14.93 -24.65
C LEU A 41 19.10 -15.26 -23.36
N GLY A 42 20.03 -14.39 -22.95
CA GLY A 42 20.97 -14.63 -21.85
C GLY A 42 20.87 -13.64 -20.68
N THR A 43 21.88 -13.68 -19.81
CA THR A 43 22.09 -12.63 -18.81
C THR A 43 22.94 -11.53 -19.42
N SER A 44 22.38 -10.34 -19.54
CA SER A 44 23.06 -9.18 -20.10
C SER A 44 23.19 -8.08 -19.07
N ASP A 45 24.38 -7.49 -19.05
CA ASP A 45 24.79 -6.53 -18.04
C ASP A 45 25.07 -5.17 -18.69
N LEU A 46 24.18 -4.20 -18.48
CA LEU A 46 24.44 -2.82 -18.87
C LEU A 46 25.37 -2.13 -17.89
N SER A 47 26.34 -1.40 -18.42
CA SER A 47 27.20 -0.53 -17.62
C SER A 47 26.46 0.76 -17.24
N GLU A 48 27.07 1.54 -16.34
CA GLU A 48 26.62 2.90 -15.98
C GLU A 48 26.66 3.91 -17.14
N ASN A 49 27.26 3.54 -18.26
CA ASN A 49 27.36 4.38 -19.44
C ASN A 49 26.32 3.99 -20.52
N ALA A 50 25.43 3.03 -20.26
CA ALA A 50 24.50 2.51 -21.24
C ALA A 50 23.05 2.88 -20.91
N TYR A 51 22.39 3.57 -21.84
CA TYR A 51 21.02 4.06 -21.70
C TYR A 51 20.11 3.40 -22.74
N PHE A 52 18.87 3.13 -22.34
CA PHE A 52 17.80 2.76 -23.25
C PHE A 52 16.87 3.94 -23.48
N GLN A 53 16.57 4.20 -24.74
CA GLN A 53 15.48 5.06 -25.14
C GLN A 53 14.47 4.25 -25.96
N VAL A 54 13.29 4.04 -25.40
CA VAL A 54 12.24 3.25 -26.06
C VAL A 54 11.32 4.20 -26.81
N VAL A 55 11.21 3.99 -28.12
CA VAL A 55 10.44 4.84 -29.04
C VAL A 55 9.44 4.03 -29.85
N ASP A 56 8.41 4.71 -30.37
CA ASP A 56 7.46 4.17 -31.35
C ASP A 56 6.82 2.80 -31.06
N GLY A 57 6.72 2.39 -29.79
CA GLY A 57 6.16 1.09 -29.43
C GLY A 57 7.18 -0.05 -29.32
N GLY A 58 8.49 0.25 -29.31
CA GLY A 58 9.55 -0.73 -29.13
C GLY A 58 9.44 -1.54 -27.83
N VAL A 59 9.87 -2.80 -27.90
CA VAL A 59 9.75 -3.76 -26.80
C VAL A 59 11.02 -4.61 -26.72
N MET A 60 11.50 -4.85 -25.50
CA MET A 60 12.55 -5.81 -25.18
C MET A 60 11.91 -7.15 -24.83
N ASP A 61 12.18 -8.19 -25.62
CA ASP A 61 11.77 -9.55 -25.32
C ASP A 61 12.85 -10.26 -24.51
N ILE A 62 12.69 -10.25 -23.18
CA ILE A 62 13.72 -10.75 -22.27
C ILE A 62 13.36 -12.19 -21.90
N SER A 63 14.21 -13.14 -22.30
CA SER A 63 14.10 -14.55 -21.90
C SER A 63 15.05 -14.90 -20.74
N GLY A 64 16.17 -14.18 -20.60
CA GLY A 64 17.13 -14.32 -19.51
C GLY A 64 17.01 -13.24 -18.43
N THR A 65 18.11 -12.57 -18.08
CA THR A 65 18.11 -11.47 -17.10
C THR A 65 18.80 -10.25 -17.69
N LEU A 66 18.08 -9.12 -17.77
CA LEU A 66 18.66 -7.84 -18.15
C LEU A 66 18.90 -7.01 -16.89
N ASN A 67 20.16 -6.76 -16.60
CA ASN A 67 20.57 -5.94 -15.47
C ASN A 67 20.91 -4.53 -15.94
N VAL A 68 20.04 -3.59 -15.63
CA VAL A 68 20.23 -2.16 -15.91
C VAL A 68 20.91 -1.49 -14.71
N TYR A 69 21.78 -0.51 -14.95
CA TYR A 69 22.48 0.15 -13.84
C TYR A 69 21.51 0.80 -12.85
N SER A 70 20.57 1.63 -13.33
CA SER A 70 19.51 2.23 -12.51
C SER A 70 18.24 2.52 -13.33
N PRO A 71 17.09 2.78 -12.69
CA PRO A 71 15.86 3.14 -13.41
C PRO A 71 15.99 4.35 -14.35
N SER A 72 16.85 5.32 -14.02
CA SER A 72 17.07 6.51 -14.86
C SER A 72 17.78 6.21 -16.17
N HIS A 73 18.31 4.99 -16.35
CA HIS A 73 18.91 4.54 -17.61
C HIS A 73 17.85 4.01 -18.59
N ILE A 74 16.57 4.08 -18.25
CA ILE A 74 15.46 3.76 -19.15
C ILE A 74 14.62 5.02 -19.35
N VAL A 75 14.57 5.49 -20.59
CA VAL A 75 13.67 6.54 -21.04
C VAL A 75 12.54 5.88 -21.83
N ALA A 76 11.39 5.71 -21.20
CA ALA A 76 10.20 5.12 -21.81
C ALA A 76 8.91 5.75 -21.27
N PRO A 77 7.83 5.84 -22.07
CA PRO A 77 6.55 6.32 -21.57
C PRO A 77 6.03 5.47 -20.39
N PRO A 78 5.45 6.08 -19.34
CA PRO A 78 4.97 5.36 -18.15
C PRO A 78 3.96 4.24 -18.42
N ASN A 79 3.14 4.41 -19.46
CA ASN A 79 2.04 3.50 -19.79
C ASN A 79 2.42 2.44 -20.84
N MET A 80 3.67 2.44 -21.28
CA MET A 80 4.14 1.59 -22.36
C MET A 80 4.78 0.33 -21.80
N GLN A 81 4.33 -0.84 -22.27
CA GLN A 81 5.01 -2.09 -22.00
C GLN A 81 6.28 -2.15 -22.82
N ILE A 82 7.43 -2.14 -22.14
CA ILE A 82 8.76 -2.22 -22.75
C ILE A 82 9.42 -3.58 -22.51
N LYS A 83 8.86 -4.40 -21.61
CA LYS A 83 9.33 -5.74 -21.31
C LYS A 83 8.28 -6.78 -21.69
N THR A 84 8.68 -7.71 -22.55
CA THR A 84 8.01 -9.00 -22.78
C THR A 84 8.94 -10.16 -22.43
N GLY A 85 8.49 -11.39 -22.69
CA GLY A 85 9.24 -12.59 -22.38
C GLY A 85 9.14 -13.01 -20.91
N SER A 86 9.64 -14.21 -20.62
CA SER A 86 9.59 -14.85 -19.30
C SER A 86 10.73 -14.45 -18.37
N GLY A 87 11.74 -13.75 -18.89
CA GLY A 87 12.93 -13.33 -18.16
C GLY A 87 12.70 -12.15 -17.23
N THR A 88 13.78 -11.65 -16.65
CA THR A 88 13.79 -10.62 -15.60
C THR A 88 14.44 -9.34 -16.10
N LEU A 89 13.78 -8.20 -15.86
CA LEU A 89 14.39 -6.87 -15.94
C LEU A 89 14.62 -6.40 -14.50
N GLN A 90 15.86 -6.11 -14.12
CA GLN A 90 16.21 -5.66 -12.77
C GLN A 90 17.30 -4.58 -12.78
N PHE A 91 17.46 -3.91 -11.63
CA PHE A 91 18.40 -2.79 -11.48
C PHE A 91 19.53 -3.16 -10.50
N ARG A 92 20.76 -2.74 -10.79
CA ARG A 92 21.95 -3.11 -9.98
C ARG A 92 22.31 -2.12 -8.89
N SER A 93 22.08 -0.83 -9.09
CA SER A 93 22.61 0.18 -8.18
C SER A 93 21.94 0.08 -6.81
N THR A 94 22.70 -0.38 -5.82
CA THR A 94 22.28 -0.43 -4.42
C THR A 94 22.33 0.99 -3.84
N GLY A 95 21.16 1.62 -3.73
CA GLY A 95 21.00 2.92 -3.06
C GLY A 95 20.76 4.11 -3.99
N ALA A 96 20.90 3.96 -5.31
CA ALA A 96 20.29 4.91 -6.24
C ALA A 96 18.81 4.54 -6.39
N GLY A 97 18.00 4.96 -5.40
CA GLY A 97 16.55 4.93 -5.56
C GLY A 97 16.14 5.56 -6.90
N GLY A 98 14.95 5.24 -7.38
CA GLY A 98 14.49 5.78 -8.66
C GLY A 98 13.00 5.64 -8.81
N ILE A 99 12.50 6.02 -9.98
CA ILE A 99 11.11 5.81 -10.37
C ILE A 99 11.09 4.75 -11.45
N VAL A 100 10.35 3.67 -11.21
CA VAL A 100 9.98 2.71 -12.24
C VAL A 100 8.48 2.80 -12.49
N HIS A 101 8.06 2.65 -13.74
CA HIS A 101 6.66 2.69 -14.09
C HIS A 101 6.12 1.27 -14.24
N SER A 102 5.04 0.92 -13.54
CA SER A 102 4.51 -0.45 -13.60
C SER A 102 4.07 -0.85 -15.01
N GLY A 103 3.70 0.13 -15.85
CA GLY A 103 3.34 -0.08 -17.25
C GLY A 103 4.44 -0.72 -18.08
N TRP A 104 5.72 -0.55 -17.69
CA TRP A 104 6.88 -1.15 -18.37
C TRP A 104 6.82 -2.68 -18.42
N TRP A 105 6.18 -3.32 -17.44
CA TRP A 105 6.00 -4.78 -17.37
C TRP A 105 4.59 -5.26 -17.79
N GLY A 106 3.72 -4.33 -18.21
CA GLY A 106 2.35 -4.63 -18.61
C GLY A 106 1.30 -3.92 -17.74
N SER A 107 0.03 -4.08 -18.13
CA SER A 107 -1.04 -3.24 -17.59
C SER A 107 -1.70 -3.73 -16.30
N GLY A 108 -1.47 -4.98 -15.90
CA GLY A 108 -2.16 -5.66 -14.80
C GLY A 108 -1.31 -5.88 -13.54
N ILE A 109 -1.86 -6.67 -12.61
CA ILE A 109 -1.23 -6.97 -11.31
C ILE A 109 0.16 -7.59 -11.42
N SER A 110 0.40 -8.46 -12.41
CA SER A 110 1.71 -9.07 -12.64
C SER A 110 2.78 -8.05 -13.07
N GLY A 111 2.38 -6.97 -13.75
CA GLY A 111 3.26 -5.87 -14.10
C GLY A 111 3.64 -5.03 -12.88
N ILE A 112 2.69 -4.79 -11.97
CA ILE A 112 2.95 -4.13 -10.68
C ILE A 112 3.92 -4.95 -9.84
N GLN A 113 3.69 -6.25 -9.69
CA GLN A 113 4.56 -7.10 -8.88
C GLN A 113 5.98 -7.16 -9.45
N GLN A 114 6.13 -7.32 -10.77
CA GLN A 114 7.45 -7.29 -11.40
C GLN A 114 8.17 -5.94 -11.22
N ALA A 115 7.46 -4.82 -11.24
CA ALA A 115 8.05 -3.50 -10.99
C ALA A 115 8.55 -3.36 -9.54
N ILE A 116 7.77 -3.84 -8.56
CA ILE A 116 8.15 -3.91 -7.14
C ILE A 116 9.40 -4.78 -6.97
N ASP A 117 9.40 -5.98 -7.58
CA ASP A 117 10.51 -6.91 -7.50
C ASP A 117 11.80 -6.34 -8.10
N ALA A 118 11.69 -5.71 -9.28
CA ALA A 118 12.81 -5.13 -10.01
C ALA A 118 13.51 -4.03 -9.22
N ILE A 119 12.76 -3.11 -8.61
CA ILE A 119 13.34 -1.98 -7.88
C ILE A 119 13.71 -2.34 -6.43
N SER A 120 13.03 -3.32 -5.82
CA SER A 120 13.43 -3.86 -4.52
C SER A 120 14.82 -4.50 -4.56
N ASN A 121 15.17 -5.20 -5.66
CA ASN A 121 16.51 -5.74 -5.87
C ASN A 121 17.60 -4.66 -5.94
N ALA A 122 17.23 -3.41 -6.26
CA ALA A 122 18.11 -2.23 -6.26
C ALA A 122 18.20 -1.53 -4.87
N GLY A 123 17.55 -2.09 -3.85
CA GLY A 123 17.49 -1.50 -2.51
C GLY A 123 16.30 -0.55 -2.28
N GLY A 124 15.38 -0.43 -3.24
CA GLY A 124 14.13 0.32 -3.09
C GLY A 124 13.97 1.51 -4.03
N GLY A 125 12.85 2.20 -3.91
CA GLY A 125 12.48 3.34 -4.75
C GLY A 125 10.97 3.48 -4.93
N ILE A 126 10.56 4.18 -5.98
CA ILE A 126 9.16 4.47 -6.28
C ILE A 126 8.69 3.57 -7.43
N VAL A 127 7.63 2.81 -7.19
CA VAL A 127 6.83 2.17 -8.23
C VAL A 127 5.66 3.09 -8.55
N GLN A 128 5.74 3.76 -9.69
CA GLN A 128 4.71 4.66 -10.17
C GLN A 128 3.65 3.88 -10.97
N LEU A 129 2.43 3.88 -10.44
CA LEU A 129 1.26 3.34 -11.11
C LEU A 129 0.67 4.37 -12.08
N PRO A 130 0.09 3.90 -13.20
CA PRO A 130 -0.54 4.76 -14.19
C PRO A 130 -1.91 5.30 -13.72
N ALA A 131 -2.32 6.42 -14.30
CA ALA A 131 -3.66 7.00 -14.13
C ALA A 131 -4.72 6.18 -14.91
N LYS A 132 -5.11 5.02 -14.37
CA LYS A 132 -6.15 4.15 -14.91
C LYS A 132 -6.74 3.22 -13.84
N GLU A 133 -7.85 2.56 -14.20
CA GLU A 133 -8.36 1.40 -13.47
C GLU A 133 -7.53 0.15 -13.78
N ILE A 134 -7.11 -0.57 -12.74
CA ILE A 134 -6.34 -1.80 -12.79
C ILE A 134 -7.15 -2.88 -12.07
N SER A 135 -7.67 -3.84 -12.82
CA SER A 135 -8.42 -4.95 -12.26
C SER A 135 -7.53 -5.91 -11.48
N ILE A 136 -7.92 -6.21 -10.25
CA ILE A 136 -7.26 -7.13 -9.33
C ILE A 136 -8.16 -8.36 -9.16
N PRO A 137 -7.80 -9.53 -9.75
CA PRO A 137 -8.60 -10.74 -9.67
C PRO A 137 -8.79 -11.22 -8.23
N ALA A 138 -9.87 -11.95 -7.93
CA ALA A 138 -10.20 -12.48 -6.60
C ALA A 138 -9.00 -13.01 -5.78
N SER A 139 -8.10 -13.75 -6.43
CA SER A 139 -6.90 -14.34 -5.82
C SER A 139 -5.61 -13.53 -5.98
N GLY A 140 -5.65 -12.42 -6.72
CA GLY A 140 -4.48 -11.60 -7.00
C GLY A 140 -4.19 -10.65 -5.84
N THR A 141 -2.98 -10.70 -5.29
CA THR A 141 -2.52 -9.80 -4.23
C THR A 141 -1.23 -9.13 -4.68
N ILE A 142 -1.09 -7.85 -4.39
CA ILE A 142 0.17 -7.12 -4.55
C ILE A 142 0.93 -7.25 -3.23
N SER A 143 2.11 -7.85 -3.26
CA SER A 143 2.97 -7.97 -2.08
C SER A 143 4.00 -6.84 -2.12
N LEU A 144 3.85 -5.88 -1.19
CA LEU A 144 4.80 -4.78 -1.05
C LEU A 144 6.12 -5.31 -0.47
N LYS A 145 7.21 -4.57 -0.67
CA LYS A 145 8.55 -4.88 -0.14
C LYS A 145 9.13 -3.68 0.60
N SER A 146 10.16 -3.92 1.41
CA SER A 146 10.85 -2.85 2.13
C SER A 146 11.46 -1.82 1.19
N ASN A 147 11.54 -0.56 1.66
CA ASN A 147 12.09 0.58 0.92
C ASN A 147 11.32 0.93 -0.37
N ILE A 148 10.07 0.50 -0.48
CA ILE A 148 9.22 0.77 -1.65
C ILE A 148 8.19 1.85 -1.33
N THR A 149 8.10 2.83 -2.23
CA THR A 149 6.93 3.72 -2.35
C THR A 149 6.06 3.25 -3.51
N LEU A 150 4.87 2.74 -3.22
CA LEU A 150 3.86 2.45 -4.23
C LEU A 150 2.99 3.69 -4.42
N ARG A 151 3.17 4.39 -5.54
CA ARG A 151 2.55 5.70 -5.80
C ARG A 151 1.59 5.64 -6.98
N GLY A 152 0.38 6.16 -6.82
CA GLY A 152 -0.55 6.40 -7.93
C GLY A 152 -0.49 7.83 -8.48
N MET A 153 -1.53 8.19 -9.23
CA MET A 153 -1.75 9.54 -9.80
C MET A 153 -3.00 10.18 -9.18
N GLY A 154 -3.13 10.06 -7.86
CA GLY A 154 -4.32 10.41 -7.09
C GLY A 154 -5.50 9.48 -7.39
N GLY A 155 -6.72 10.04 -7.33
CA GLY A 155 -7.95 9.30 -7.64
C GLY A 155 -8.08 8.76 -9.07
N ALA A 156 -7.13 9.09 -9.96
CA ALA A 156 -7.09 8.54 -11.32
C ALA A 156 -6.45 7.15 -11.39
N THR A 157 -5.66 6.75 -10.39
CA THR A 157 -5.15 5.38 -10.27
C THR A 157 -6.09 4.58 -9.38
N ILE A 158 -6.75 3.57 -9.93
CA ILE A 158 -7.74 2.76 -9.20
C ILE A 158 -7.32 1.29 -9.23
N LEU A 159 -7.02 0.71 -8.06
CA LEU A 159 -6.88 -0.73 -7.87
C LEU A 159 -8.26 -1.31 -7.55
N LYS A 160 -8.85 -2.04 -8.49
CA LYS A 160 -10.25 -2.48 -8.37
C LYS A 160 -10.37 -3.98 -8.21
N SER A 161 -11.01 -4.42 -7.14
CA SER A 161 -11.34 -5.84 -6.98
C SER A 161 -12.30 -6.30 -8.09
N ILE A 162 -12.05 -7.48 -8.65
CA ILE A 162 -13.02 -8.19 -9.49
C ILE A 162 -13.37 -9.54 -8.83
N GLY A 163 -14.62 -9.67 -8.40
CA GLY A 163 -15.14 -10.84 -7.67
C GLY A 163 -14.90 -10.79 -6.17
N THR A 164 -15.35 -11.84 -5.48
CA THR A 164 -15.14 -12.01 -4.03
C THR A 164 -13.68 -12.31 -3.74
N ARG A 165 -13.06 -11.51 -2.89
CA ARG A 165 -11.63 -11.62 -2.59
C ARG A 165 -11.32 -12.87 -1.75
N THR A 166 -10.14 -13.45 -1.98
CA THR A 166 -9.58 -14.51 -1.10
C THR A 166 -8.43 -14.00 -0.23
N GLY A 167 -8.17 -12.70 -0.27
CA GLY A 167 -7.11 -12.02 0.49
C GLY A 167 -7.07 -10.52 0.19
N PRO A 168 -6.17 -9.76 0.82
CA PRO A 168 -6.08 -8.31 0.66
C PRO A 168 -5.62 -7.93 -0.76
N ILE A 169 -5.99 -6.73 -1.21
CA ILE A 169 -5.45 -6.18 -2.48
C ILE A 169 -3.96 -5.89 -2.32
N LEU A 170 -3.59 -5.27 -1.20
CA LEU A 170 -2.21 -4.96 -0.85
C LEU A 170 -1.82 -5.67 0.45
N LYS A 171 -0.80 -6.51 0.38
CA LYS A 171 -0.22 -7.20 1.54
C LYS A 171 1.11 -6.54 1.90
N ILE A 172 1.23 -6.13 3.17
CA ILE A 172 2.44 -5.55 3.76
C ILE A 172 2.83 -6.49 4.92
N GLU A 173 3.66 -7.47 4.62
CA GLU A 173 4.08 -8.53 5.54
C GLU A 173 5.60 -8.55 5.66
N ASP A 174 6.12 -8.41 6.87
CA ASP A 174 7.56 -8.31 7.15
C ASP A 174 8.24 -7.19 6.33
N VAL A 175 7.53 -6.08 6.16
CA VAL A 175 7.99 -4.93 5.36
C VAL A 175 8.43 -3.80 6.27
N THR A 176 9.50 -3.12 5.87
CA THR A 176 10.08 -1.99 6.60
C THR A 176 10.27 -0.79 5.68
N ASN A 177 10.03 0.42 6.20
CA ASN A 177 10.26 1.68 5.46
C ASN A 177 9.53 1.69 4.11
N ALA A 178 8.20 1.61 4.13
CA ALA A 178 7.40 1.57 2.90
C ALA A 178 6.29 2.62 2.92
N VAL A 179 5.94 3.09 1.73
CA VAL A 179 4.91 4.13 1.54
C VAL A 179 3.89 3.67 0.52
N VAL A 180 2.62 3.89 0.80
CA VAL A 180 1.51 3.75 -0.14
C VAL A 180 0.85 5.11 -0.28
N GLU A 181 0.83 5.67 -1.48
CA GLU A 181 0.31 7.03 -1.65
C GLU A 181 -0.38 7.31 -2.99
N ASP A 182 -1.24 8.34 -2.96
CA ASP A 182 -1.88 8.93 -4.13
C ASP A 182 -2.60 7.90 -5.03
N LEU A 183 -3.34 6.96 -4.44
CA LEU A 183 -4.11 5.97 -5.19
C LEU A 183 -5.50 5.73 -4.61
N CYS A 184 -6.37 5.12 -5.41
CA CYS A 184 -7.67 4.64 -4.98
C CYS A 184 -7.69 3.11 -4.95
N ILE A 185 -8.29 2.53 -3.91
CA ILE A 185 -8.62 1.11 -3.85
C ILE A 185 -10.14 0.96 -3.72
N ASP A 186 -10.74 0.22 -4.66
CA ASP A 186 -12.19 0.03 -4.75
C ASP A 186 -12.51 -1.46 -4.73
N CYS A 187 -13.23 -1.89 -3.68
CA CYS A 187 -13.74 -3.25 -3.56
C CYS A 187 -15.27 -3.30 -3.66
N THR A 188 -15.87 -2.48 -4.54
CA THR A 188 -17.31 -2.56 -4.83
C THR A 188 -17.71 -4.00 -5.18
N ASN A 189 -18.76 -4.51 -4.53
CA ASN A 189 -19.27 -5.89 -4.62
C ASN A 189 -18.42 -6.97 -3.93
N ASP A 190 -17.33 -6.62 -3.26
CA ASP A 190 -16.62 -7.59 -2.44
C ASP A 190 -17.35 -7.79 -1.11
N THR A 191 -17.62 -9.06 -0.81
CA THR A 191 -18.26 -9.49 0.44
C THR A 191 -17.29 -10.21 1.36
N ALA A 192 -16.02 -10.30 0.97
CA ALA A 192 -15.01 -10.98 1.77
C ALA A 192 -14.63 -10.17 3.01
N THR A 193 -14.20 -10.86 4.05
CA THR A 193 -13.81 -10.28 5.34
C THR A 193 -12.31 -10.05 5.41
N PHE A 194 -11.76 -9.30 4.47
CA PHE A 194 -10.35 -8.92 4.40
C PHE A 194 -10.17 -7.40 4.45
N GLY A 195 -8.98 -6.96 4.84
CA GLY A 195 -8.54 -5.58 4.61
C GLY A 195 -8.26 -5.35 3.14
N GLN A 196 -8.52 -4.15 2.62
CA GLN A 196 -7.98 -3.77 1.32
C GLN A 196 -6.44 -3.68 1.38
N VAL A 197 -5.94 -3.10 2.47
CA VAL A 197 -4.53 -3.18 2.90
C VAL A 197 -4.46 -3.96 4.20
N GLU A 198 -3.61 -4.99 4.24
CA GLU A 198 -3.31 -5.73 5.47
C GLU A 198 -1.83 -5.57 5.85
N LEU A 199 -1.60 -5.11 7.07
CA LEU A 199 -0.29 -5.05 7.73
C LEU A 199 -0.17 -6.27 8.63
N THR A 200 0.81 -7.13 8.36
CA THR A 200 1.09 -8.36 9.14
C THR A 200 2.60 -8.53 9.36
N GLY A 201 2.98 -9.55 10.11
CA GLY A 201 4.39 -9.85 10.40
C GLY A 201 5.07 -8.75 11.22
N SER A 202 6.39 -8.69 11.14
CA SER A 202 7.22 -7.71 11.86
C SER A 202 7.33 -6.36 11.14
N SER A 203 6.23 -5.90 10.54
CA SER A 203 6.23 -4.71 9.69
C SER A 203 6.37 -3.42 10.49
N HIS A 204 7.23 -2.50 10.03
CA HIS A 204 7.43 -1.22 10.70
C HIS A 204 7.84 -0.05 9.81
N ASP A 205 7.68 1.18 10.30
CA ASP A 205 7.97 2.42 9.56
C ASP A 205 7.17 2.48 8.24
N ILE A 206 5.86 2.27 8.33
CA ILE A 206 4.96 2.25 7.17
C ILE A 206 4.08 3.49 7.16
N THR A 207 4.00 4.15 6.01
CA THR A 207 3.09 5.28 5.79
C THR A 207 2.07 4.94 4.71
N ILE A 208 0.79 5.13 5.01
CA ILE A 208 -0.31 5.06 4.03
C ILE A 208 -0.97 6.44 4.00
N GLN A 209 -0.85 7.15 2.88
CA GLN A 209 -1.27 8.55 2.81
C GLN A 209 -1.94 8.98 1.52
N ASN A 210 -2.80 9.99 1.59
CA ASN A 210 -3.46 10.59 0.42
C ASN A 210 -4.20 9.57 -0.45
N CYS A 211 -4.65 8.46 0.14
CA CYS A 211 -5.35 7.40 -0.57
C CYS A 211 -6.87 7.48 -0.36
N ALA A 212 -7.60 6.95 -1.34
CA ALA A 212 -9.06 6.80 -1.27
C ALA A 212 -9.44 5.31 -1.25
N PHE A 213 -10.03 4.87 -0.15
CA PHE A 213 -10.49 3.50 0.06
C PHE A 213 -12.01 3.47 -0.02
N GLN A 214 -12.56 2.57 -0.82
CA GLN A 214 -14.01 2.46 -1.02
C GLN A 214 -14.49 1.02 -0.97
N ASN A 215 -15.53 0.78 -0.16
CA ASN A 215 -16.28 -0.47 -0.08
C ASN A 215 -15.47 -1.68 0.42
N GLY A 216 -16.12 -2.60 1.11
CA GLY A 216 -15.52 -3.85 1.58
C GLY A 216 -15.57 -3.99 3.09
N TYR A 217 -14.87 -4.98 3.63
CA TYR A 217 -14.90 -5.24 5.05
C TYR A 217 -14.05 -4.25 5.85
N ALA A 218 -12.73 -4.21 5.59
CA ALA A 218 -11.85 -3.22 6.18
C ALA A 218 -11.07 -2.44 5.11
N GLY A 219 -10.89 -1.13 5.31
CA GLY A 219 -10.02 -0.35 4.44
C GLY A 219 -8.56 -0.68 4.72
N ILE A 220 -8.14 -0.44 5.96
CA ILE A 220 -6.80 -0.76 6.45
C ILE A 220 -6.94 -1.64 7.68
N TRP A 221 -6.28 -2.80 7.67
CA TRP A 221 -6.27 -3.72 8.79
C TRP A 221 -4.83 -4.01 9.26
N SER A 222 -4.50 -3.58 10.47
CA SER A 222 -3.28 -3.99 11.15
C SER A 222 -3.54 -5.24 11.99
N ARG A 223 -2.93 -6.37 11.61
CA ARG A 223 -3.16 -7.67 12.22
C ARG A 223 -1.81 -8.24 12.71
N PRO A 224 -1.37 -7.91 13.94
CA PRO A 224 -0.06 -8.30 14.45
C PRO A 224 0.14 -9.83 14.51
N ASP A 225 -0.94 -10.59 14.74
CA ASP A 225 -0.88 -12.05 14.93
C ASP A 225 0.26 -12.45 15.90
N ASP A 226 1.27 -13.18 15.45
CA ASP A 226 2.40 -13.62 16.27
C ASP A 226 3.61 -12.67 16.27
N SER A 227 3.46 -11.49 15.66
CA SER A 227 4.53 -10.53 15.39
C SER A 227 4.17 -9.10 15.84
N THR A 228 5.18 -8.24 15.99
CA THR A 228 4.99 -6.84 16.39
C THR A 228 4.92 -5.95 15.17
N ILE A 229 3.88 -5.13 15.08
CA ILE A 229 3.74 -4.09 14.07
C ILE A 229 3.99 -2.74 14.76
N GLU A 230 4.92 -1.93 14.25
CA GLU A 230 5.24 -0.67 14.92
C GLU A 230 5.42 0.52 13.97
N LYS A 231 5.21 1.73 14.48
CA LYS A 231 5.49 2.98 13.73
C LYS A 231 4.73 3.05 12.41
N ILE A 232 3.42 2.88 12.49
CA ILE A 232 2.53 2.98 11.33
C ILE A 232 1.84 4.34 11.34
N MET A 233 1.88 5.03 10.20
CA MET A 233 1.20 6.29 9.98
C MET A 233 0.13 6.15 8.91
N LEU A 234 -1.12 6.41 9.29
CA LEU A 234 -2.28 6.50 8.40
C LEU A 234 -2.68 7.97 8.31
N PHE A 235 -2.34 8.64 7.21
CA PHE A 235 -2.41 10.10 7.10
C PHE A 235 -3.22 10.60 5.91
N ASN A 236 -4.16 11.52 6.14
CA ASN A 236 -4.89 12.22 5.07
C ASN A 236 -5.56 11.27 4.05
N ASN A 237 -6.13 10.16 4.52
CA ASN A 237 -6.86 9.22 3.68
C ASN A 237 -8.37 9.48 3.72
N VAL A 238 -9.08 9.07 2.67
CA VAL A 238 -10.54 9.02 2.62
C VAL A 238 -10.98 7.57 2.65
N LEU A 239 -11.81 7.18 3.63
CA LEU A 239 -12.32 5.83 3.77
C LEU A 239 -13.85 5.85 3.83
N GLU A 240 -14.51 5.18 2.87
CA GLU A 240 -15.97 5.21 2.74
C GLU A 240 -16.58 3.83 2.48
N ASN A 241 -17.75 3.57 3.08
CA ASN A 241 -18.58 2.36 2.87
C ASN A 241 -17.95 1.03 3.33
N PHE A 242 -17.24 1.02 4.47
CA PHE A 242 -16.65 -0.20 5.05
C PHE A 242 -17.49 -0.83 6.15
N SER A 243 -17.26 -2.10 6.51
CA SER A 243 -17.67 -2.58 7.84
C SER A 243 -16.88 -1.85 8.93
N TYR A 244 -15.56 -1.76 8.77
CA TYR A 244 -14.65 -0.99 9.62
C TYR A 244 -13.66 -0.23 8.75
N ALA A 245 -13.59 1.10 8.80
CA ALA A 245 -12.66 1.80 7.90
C ALA A 245 -11.20 1.48 8.25
N ILE A 246 -10.87 1.57 9.54
CA ILE A 246 -9.58 1.18 10.08
C ILE A 246 -9.81 0.14 11.18
N TYR A 247 -9.20 -1.03 11.02
CA TYR A 247 -9.22 -2.12 11.99
C TYR A 247 -7.80 -2.30 12.54
N LEU A 248 -7.60 -2.05 13.84
CA LEU A 248 -6.35 -2.33 14.52
C LEU A 248 -6.49 -3.53 15.45
N GLY A 249 -5.64 -4.54 15.25
CA GLY A 249 -5.49 -5.74 16.05
C GLY A 249 -6.16 -6.98 15.48
N SER A 250 -6.14 -8.08 16.24
CA SER A 250 -6.52 -9.43 15.76
C SER A 250 -7.55 -10.07 16.68
N SER A 251 -8.48 -10.85 16.12
CA SER A 251 -9.45 -11.64 16.90
C SER A 251 -8.84 -12.87 17.58
N ASN A 252 -7.57 -13.18 17.28
CA ASN A 252 -6.88 -14.33 17.82
C ASN A 252 -6.48 -14.05 19.27
N ALA A 253 -7.21 -14.65 20.21
CA ALA A 253 -7.16 -14.38 21.66
C ALA A 253 -5.81 -14.71 22.38
N GLN A 254 -4.72 -14.92 21.65
CA GLN A 254 -3.43 -15.35 22.19
C GLN A 254 -2.22 -14.63 21.57
N THR A 255 -2.41 -13.45 20.97
CA THR A 255 -1.28 -12.68 20.46
C THR A 255 -0.50 -12.08 21.64
N LEU A 256 0.68 -12.65 21.96
CA LEU A 256 1.64 -12.06 22.92
C LEU A 256 2.31 -10.80 22.37
N LYS A 257 2.01 -10.44 21.12
CA LYS A 257 2.64 -9.33 20.40
C LYS A 257 1.63 -8.23 20.16
N GLU A 258 2.12 -7.01 20.31
CA GLU A 258 1.33 -5.80 20.22
C GLU A 258 1.60 -5.06 18.91
N SER A 259 0.63 -4.26 18.48
CA SER A 259 0.92 -3.14 17.59
C SER A 259 1.14 -1.87 18.40
N THR A 260 2.22 -1.16 18.14
CA THR A 260 2.66 0.00 18.93
C THR A 260 3.04 1.21 18.07
N ALA A 261 3.00 2.40 18.65
CA ALA A 261 3.37 3.67 18.01
C ALA A 261 2.59 3.91 16.71
N LEU A 262 1.27 3.70 16.77
CA LEU A 262 0.37 3.87 15.63
C LEU A 262 -0.20 5.28 15.60
N GLN A 263 -0.29 5.87 14.41
CA GLN A 263 -0.80 7.22 14.21
C GLN A 263 -1.89 7.22 13.14
N ILE A 264 -3.09 7.69 13.48
CA ILE A 264 -4.22 7.89 12.59
C ILE A 264 -4.53 9.38 12.56
N ILE A 265 -4.06 10.09 11.53
CA ILE A 265 -4.03 11.55 11.51
C ILE A 265 -4.73 12.12 10.27
N GLY A 266 -5.65 13.07 10.46
CA GLY A 266 -6.19 13.86 9.36
C GLY A 266 -7.04 13.07 8.36
N ASN A 267 -7.53 11.89 8.72
CA ASN A 267 -8.32 11.05 7.82
C ASN A 267 -9.80 11.48 7.81
N PHE A 268 -10.46 11.25 6.68
CA PHE A 268 -11.90 11.40 6.52
C PHE A 268 -12.57 10.04 6.41
N ILE A 269 -13.27 9.64 7.46
CA ILE A 269 -13.90 8.32 7.58
C ILE A 269 -15.42 8.51 7.59
N ARG A 270 -16.14 7.83 6.69
CA ARG A 270 -17.60 7.95 6.67
C ARG A 270 -18.35 6.72 6.20
N LYS A 271 -19.63 6.66 6.58
CA LYS A 271 -20.60 5.66 6.10
C LYS A 271 -20.15 4.23 6.33
N THR A 272 -19.51 3.95 7.46
CA THR A 272 -19.18 2.57 7.82
C THR A 272 -20.43 1.84 8.34
N GLN A 273 -20.53 0.54 8.16
CA GLN A 273 -21.61 -0.29 8.70
C GLN A 273 -21.42 -0.56 10.19
N GLY A 274 -20.16 -0.75 10.61
CA GLY A 274 -19.74 -0.80 12.01
C GLY A 274 -19.04 0.49 12.41
N SER A 275 -17.92 0.36 13.13
CA SER A 275 -17.17 1.48 13.70
C SER A 275 -16.27 2.14 12.65
N GLY A 276 -16.06 3.45 12.76
CA GLY A 276 -15.11 4.16 11.91
C GLY A 276 -13.68 3.65 12.13
N ILE A 277 -13.20 3.79 13.36
CA ILE A 277 -11.94 3.22 13.82
C ILE A 277 -12.25 2.16 14.88
N PHE A 278 -11.87 0.92 14.62
CA PHE A 278 -12.05 -0.21 15.52
C PHE A 278 -10.70 -0.69 16.04
N VAL A 279 -10.51 -0.62 17.36
CA VAL A 279 -9.27 -1.02 18.03
C VAL A 279 -9.58 -2.23 18.90
N TYR A 280 -8.96 -3.36 18.59
CA TYR A 280 -9.30 -4.66 19.16
C TYR A 280 -8.08 -5.52 19.46
N GLN A 281 -7.86 -5.80 20.75
CA GLN A 281 -6.73 -6.54 21.35
C GLN A 281 -5.32 -6.06 20.95
N SER A 282 -4.39 -6.11 21.89
CA SER A 282 -2.94 -5.95 21.65
C SER A 282 -2.53 -4.65 20.93
N ILE A 283 -3.17 -3.51 21.27
CA ILE A 283 -2.78 -2.18 20.76
C ILE A 283 -2.32 -1.29 21.90
N THR A 284 -1.13 -0.69 21.73
CA THR A 284 -0.54 0.25 22.67
C THR A 284 0.00 1.48 21.94
N ASP A 285 0.19 2.62 22.62
CA ASP A 285 0.78 3.84 22.04
C ASP A 285 0.09 4.29 20.74
N LEU A 286 -1.21 4.55 20.83
CA LEU A 286 -2.04 4.93 19.69
C LEU A 286 -2.43 6.40 19.75
N LEU A 287 -2.16 7.13 18.66
CA LEU A 287 -2.62 8.50 18.45
C LEU A 287 -3.71 8.53 17.38
N ILE A 288 -4.89 9.04 17.73
CA ILE A 288 -6.00 9.32 16.81
C ILE A 288 -6.23 10.83 16.83
N GLN A 289 -5.80 11.53 15.78
CA GLN A 289 -5.76 12.99 15.78
C GLN A 289 -6.35 13.66 14.53
N ASN A 290 -7.12 14.73 14.73
CA ASN A 290 -7.62 15.60 13.66
C ASN A 290 -8.38 14.85 12.54
N ASN A 291 -9.01 13.71 12.87
CA ASN A 291 -9.83 12.98 11.92
C ASN A 291 -11.26 13.54 11.92
N ILE A 292 -11.92 13.41 10.77
CA ILE A 292 -13.36 13.64 10.63
C ILE A 292 -14.02 12.28 10.46
N ILE A 293 -14.84 11.87 11.43
CA ILE A 293 -15.45 10.53 11.48
C ILE A 293 -16.97 10.70 11.59
N GLN A 294 -17.70 10.25 10.57
CA GLN A 294 -19.14 10.50 10.54
C GLN A 294 -20.00 9.44 9.88
N ASN A 295 -21.27 9.37 10.28
CA ASN A 295 -22.25 8.46 9.70
C ASN A 295 -21.83 6.98 9.81
N CYS A 296 -21.16 6.59 10.90
CA CYS A 296 -20.84 5.19 11.19
C CYS A 296 -22.07 4.46 11.76
N GLY A 297 -22.24 3.19 11.40
CA GLY A 297 -23.39 2.37 11.77
C GLY A 297 -23.35 1.86 13.21
N THR A 298 -22.22 2.00 13.91
CA THR A 298 -22.13 1.85 15.37
C THR A 298 -21.46 3.08 16.00
N TYR A 299 -20.13 3.08 16.08
CA TYR A 299 -19.36 4.08 16.81
C TYR A 299 -18.43 4.86 15.87
N GLY A 300 -18.08 6.10 16.23
CA GLY A 300 -17.00 6.80 15.52
C GLY A 300 -15.65 6.11 15.79
N ILE A 301 -15.29 6.03 17.07
CA ILE A 301 -14.08 5.33 17.54
C ILE A 301 -14.50 4.31 18.61
N GLU A 302 -14.00 3.09 18.48
CA GLU A 302 -14.25 2.00 19.42
C GLU A 302 -12.94 1.39 19.92
N LEU A 303 -12.76 1.40 21.24
CA LEU A 303 -11.68 0.71 21.93
C LEU A 303 -12.25 -0.56 22.60
N SER A 304 -12.41 -1.63 21.83
CA SER A 304 -12.94 -2.90 22.32
C SER A 304 -11.82 -3.81 22.81
N LYS A 305 -11.80 -4.12 24.11
CA LYS A 305 -10.82 -5.06 24.72
C LYS A 305 -9.34 -4.72 24.39
N SER A 306 -9.03 -3.45 24.17
CA SER A 306 -7.70 -2.97 23.77
C SER A 306 -7.46 -1.50 24.15
N GLY A 307 -6.23 -1.03 23.92
CA GLY A 307 -5.87 0.38 23.96
C GLY A 307 -5.28 0.80 25.30
N THR A 308 -3.98 0.60 25.45
CA THR A 308 -3.16 1.20 26.52
C THR A 308 -2.40 2.39 25.93
N ARG A 309 -2.28 3.51 26.66
CA ARG A 309 -1.65 4.75 26.18
C ARG A 309 -2.26 5.24 24.86
N VAL A 310 -3.56 5.50 24.88
CA VAL A 310 -4.32 5.99 23.71
C VAL A 310 -4.62 7.47 23.86
N SER A 311 -4.30 8.24 22.83
CA SER A 311 -4.62 9.68 22.74
C SER A 311 -5.61 9.92 21.62
N ILE A 312 -6.78 10.47 21.95
CA ILE A 312 -7.83 10.85 21.00
C ILE A 312 -7.95 12.37 21.03
N ILE A 313 -7.39 13.07 20.04
CA ILE A 313 -7.17 14.52 20.11
C ILE A 313 -7.74 15.26 18.89
N GLY A 314 -8.53 16.31 19.11
CA GLY A 314 -8.89 17.24 18.04
C GLY A 314 -9.75 16.65 16.91
N ASN A 315 -10.44 15.53 17.14
CA ASN A 315 -11.27 14.89 16.13
C ASN A 315 -12.67 15.52 16.08
N GLU A 316 -13.28 15.51 14.90
CA GLU A 316 -14.72 15.77 14.72
C GLU A 316 -15.45 14.43 14.52
N ILE A 317 -16.33 14.09 15.45
CA ILE A 317 -17.03 12.80 15.48
C ILE A 317 -18.53 13.03 15.53
N ALA A 318 -19.24 12.72 14.43
CA ALA A 318 -20.63 13.12 14.28
C ALA A 318 -21.54 12.09 13.63
N GLN A 319 -22.84 12.18 13.92
CA GLN A 319 -23.88 11.45 13.17
C GLN A 319 -23.74 9.92 13.19
N ASN A 320 -23.11 9.36 14.22
CA ASN A 320 -22.99 7.91 14.35
C ASN A 320 -24.26 7.31 14.97
N ARG A 321 -24.60 6.08 14.57
CA ARG A 321 -25.84 5.42 15.00
C ARG A 321 -25.88 5.08 16.49
N LYS A 322 -24.72 5.02 17.16
CA LYS A 322 -24.65 4.87 18.61
C LYS A 322 -23.83 6.00 19.22
N HIS A 323 -22.61 5.70 19.67
CA HIS A 323 -21.74 6.64 20.38
C HIS A 323 -20.71 7.30 19.47
N GLY A 324 -20.23 8.48 19.84
CA GLY A 324 -19.06 9.06 19.19
C GLY A 324 -17.80 8.25 19.50
N ILE A 325 -17.44 8.15 20.79
CA ILE A 325 -16.34 7.35 21.30
C ILE A 325 -16.90 6.30 22.26
N PHE A 326 -16.58 5.03 22.00
CA PHE A 326 -16.95 3.91 22.87
C PHE A 326 -15.70 3.22 23.43
N ILE A 327 -15.64 3.09 24.75
CA ILE A 327 -14.55 2.41 25.46
C ILE A 327 -15.15 1.24 26.20
N GLU A 328 -14.76 0.02 25.78
CA GLU A 328 -15.18 -1.21 26.41
C GLU A 328 -14.09 -1.75 27.35
N PRO A 329 -14.42 -2.18 28.58
CA PRO A 329 -13.47 -2.82 29.46
C PRO A 329 -12.99 -4.15 28.85
N ASN A 330 -11.77 -4.56 29.20
CA ASN A 330 -11.28 -5.85 28.78
C ASN A 330 -11.88 -6.93 29.68
N LEU A 331 -12.91 -7.61 29.18
CA LEU A 331 -13.56 -8.72 29.86
C LEU A 331 -13.29 -9.98 29.09
N ALA A 332 -12.13 -10.58 29.35
CA ALA A 332 -11.95 -11.99 29.10
C ALA A 332 -12.52 -12.74 30.31
N THR A 333 -13.50 -13.62 30.06
CA THR A 333 -14.00 -14.55 31.09
C THR A 333 -12.95 -15.59 31.48
N ASP A 334 -11.85 -15.72 30.72
CA ASP A 334 -10.99 -16.91 30.79
C ASP A 334 -9.46 -16.67 30.61
N SER A 335 -8.92 -15.47 30.87
CA SER A 335 -7.44 -15.30 30.86
C SER A 335 -6.93 -14.34 31.94
N GLU A 336 -5.93 -14.79 32.69
CA GLU A 336 -5.25 -14.07 33.79
C GLU A 336 -4.45 -12.82 33.35
N ASP A 337 -4.45 -12.49 32.07
CA ASP A 337 -3.81 -11.27 31.58
C ASP A 337 -4.89 -10.28 31.11
N TRP A 338 -4.66 -9.00 31.42
CA TRP A 338 -5.30 -7.81 30.85
C TRP A 338 -6.48 -7.12 31.58
N GLU A 339 -6.58 -7.22 32.90
CA GLU A 339 -7.19 -6.15 33.73
C GLU A 339 -6.25 -4.93 33.84
N GLN A 340 -5.70 -4.45 32.73
CA GLN A 340 -4.87 -3.24 32.77
C GLN A 340 -5.76 -2.01 32.70
N ALA A 341 -5.60 -1.12 33.67
CA ALA A 341 -6.15 0.23 33.60
C ALA A 341 -5.68 0.86 32.29
N LYS A 342 -6.64 1.31 31.48
CA LYS A 342 -6.33 1.97 30.22
C LYS A 342 -5.88 3.40 30.51
N GLU A 343 -4.66 3.74 30.10
CA GLU A 343 -4.21 5.13 30.04
C GLU A 343 -4.79 5.77 28.78
N ILE A 344 -5.87 6.55 28.93
CA ILE A 344 -6.58 7.17 27.80
C ILE A 344 -6.67 8.68 28.02
N GLU A 345 -6.21 9.44 27.04
CA GLU A 345 -6.41 10.88 26.92
C GLU A 345 -7.46 11.18 25.84
N ILE A 346 -8.46 11.98 26.17
CA ILE A 346 -9.47 12.48 25.22
C ILE A 346 -9.50 14.00 25.33
N LEU A 347 -8.93 14.69 24.34
CA LEU A 347 -8.69 16.13 24.41
C LEU A 347 -9.23 16.85 23.17
N ALA A 348 -9.92 17.97 23.38
CA ALA A 348 -10.34 18.90 22.32
C ALA A 348 -11.14 18.28 21.15
N ASN A 349 -11.87 17.19 21.39
CA ASN A 349 -12.75 16.59 20.36
C ASN A 349 -14.10 17.31 20.29
N ILE A 350 -14.64 17.46 19.08
CA ILE A 350 -16.02 17.90 18.85
C ILE A 350 -16.86 16.65 18.57
N ILE A 351 -17.74 16.31 19.52
CA ILE A 351 -18.60 15.13 19.42
C ILE A 351 -20.06 15.57 19.43
N ARG A 352 -20.79 15.35 18.33
CA ARG A 352 -22.14 15.89 18.14
C ARG A 352 -23.04 14.97 17.34
N GLU A 353 -24.36 15.13 17.48
CA GLU A 353 -25.36 14.49 16.60
C GLU A 353 -25.28 12.95 16.52
N ASN A 354 -24.65 12.28 17.48
CA ASN A 354 -24.72 10.82 17.61
C ASN A 354 -26.09 10.43 18.20
N GLN A 355 -26.63 9.26 17.85
CA GLN A 355 -27.98 8.88 18.29
C GLN A 355 -28.06 8.50 19.77
N GLU A 356 -26.93 8.09 20.36
CA GLU A 356 -26.80 7.80 21.79
C GLU A 356 -25.79 8.79 22.42
N ASP A 357 -24.90 8.32 23.30
CA ASP A 357 -23.92 9.19 24.00
C ASP A 357 -22.81 9.74 23.09
N GLY A 358 -22.28 10.92 23.40
CA GLY A 358 -21.05 11.40 22.75
C GLY A 358 -19.84 10.54 23.11
N LEU A 359 -19.63 10.32 24.40
CA LEU A 359 -18.59 9.44 24.95
C LEU A 359 -19.26 8.44 25.90
N ARG A 360 -18.99 7.15 25.68
CA ARG A 360 -19.46 6.07 26.56
C ARG A 360 -18.29 5.22 27.01
N ILE A 361 -18.13 5.10 28.32
CA ILE A 361 -17.23 4.15 28.96
C ILE A 361 -18.12 3.09 29.59
N SER A 362 -18.11 1.87 29.05
CA SER A 362 -18.88 0.78 29.65
C SER A 362 -18.15 0.22 30.87
N ARG A 363 -18.94 -0.30 31.82
CA ARG A 363 -18.43 -1.11 32.92
C ARG A 363 -18.70 -2.57 32.61
N PRO A 364 -17.96 -3.49 33.25
CA PRO A 364 -18.35 -4.88 33.25
C PRO A 364 -19.77 -5.03 33.75
N ASN A 365 -20.58 -5.80 33.01
CA ASN A 365 -21.85 -6.30 33.52
C ASN A 365 -21.53 -7.29 34.64
N ASN A 366 -21.20 -6.77 35.83
CA ASN A 366 -21.18 -7.57 37.03
C ASN A 366 -22.65 -7.79 37.42
N THR A 367 -23.28 -8.81 36.83
CA THR A 367 -24.26 -9.58 37.59
C THR A 367 -23.50 -10.22 38.74
N TYR A 368 -23.39 -9.49 39.86
CA TYR A 368 -22.99 -10.04 41.15
C TYR A 368 -24.10 -10.92 41.71
#